data_AF-K1V1E9-F1
#
_entry.id   AF-K1V1E9-F1
#
_cell.length_a   1.000
_cell.length_b   1.000
_cell.length_c   1.000
_cell.angle_alpha   90.00
_cell.angle_beta   90.00
_cell.angle_gamma   90.00
#
_symmetry.space_group_name_H-M   'P 1'
#
loop_
_entity.id
_entity.type
_entity.pdbx_description
1 polymer ?
#
loop_
_entity_poly.entity_id
_entity_poly.type
_entity_poly.pdbx_seq_one_letter_code
_entity_poly.pdbx_strand_id
1 'polypeptide(L)'
;LTDLSATCYDCGLCLFVDGARMAYGLASEANDLNLQDYANLCDVFYLGGTKCGALFGEAVVINNPDLDQDFRYAIKQHGAMLAKGRLLGLQFLALLNGEDGTGSSPYYTMAAKADRQAMRIRAAFEAKGCAMLFDSPTNQQFPILPNNWYNALSEKYAMTLTAKPDAEHTAVRFCTSWATRDEDVDALLADIASL
;
A
#
# COMPACT_ATOMS: atom_id res chain seq x y z
N LEU A 1 4.69 -14.37 7.60
CA LEU A 1 4.60 -14.96 6.24
C LEU A 1 5.03 -16.43 6.22
N THR A 2 6.12 -16.79 6.90
CA THR A 2 6.64 -18.16 7.00
C THR A 2 5.59 -19.20 7.39
N ASP A 3 4.81 -18.97 8.45
CA ASP A 3 3.78 -19.93 8.89
C ASP A 3 2.68 -20.17 7.85
N LEU A 4 2.29 -19.13 7.10
CA LEU A 4 1.33 -19.26 6.00
C LEU A 4 1.94 -20.06 4.84
N SER A 5 3.19 -19.77 4.48
CA SER A 5 3.93 -20.51 3.44
C SER A 5 4.05 -22.00 3.79
N ALA A 6 4.42 -22.32 5.04
CA ALA A 6 4.50 -23.70 5.52
C ALA A 6 3.14 -24.41 5.48
N THR A 7 2.08 -23.74 5.92
CA THR A 7 0.71 -24.30 5.87
C THR A 7 0.25 -24.55 4.44
N CYS A 8 0.52 -23.61 3.52
CA CYS A 8 0.24 -23.77 2.09
C CYS A 8 0.97 -24.99 1.52
N TYR A 9 2.27 -25.13 1.83
CA TYR A 9 3.06 -26.28 1.42
C TYR A 9 2.47 -27.61 1.93
N ASP A 10 2.19 -27.71 3.23
CA ASP A 10 1.65 -28.92 3.86
C ASP A 10 0.28 -29.32 3.28
N CYS A 11 -0.51 -28.33 2.86
CA CYS A 11 -1.83 -28.53 2.26
C CYS A 11 -1.80 -28.63 0.73
N GLY A 12 -0.65 -28.52 0.07
CA GLY A 12 -0.54 -28.50 -1.39
C GLY A 12 -1.25 -27.32 -2.05
N LEU A 13 -1.29 -26.17 -1.39
CA LEU A 13 -1.90 -24.92 -1.87
C LEU A 13 -0.83 -23.97 -2.39
N CYS A 14 -1.12 -23.26 -3.47
CA CYS A 14 -0.28 -22.14 -3.91
C CYS A 14 -0.47 -20.92 -3.00
N LEU A 15 0.63 -20.22 -2.70
CA LEU A 15 0.63 -18.95 -2.00
C LEU A 15 0.86 -17.79 -2.98
N PHE A 16 -0.18 -16.97 -3.16
CA PHE A 16 -0.13 -15.73 -3.92
C PHE A 16 -0.21 -14.52 -2.99
N VAL A 17 0.69 -13.55 -3.15
CA VAL A 17 0.65 -12.27 -2.43
C VAL A 17 0.27 -11.13 -3.37
N ASP A 18 -0.86 -10.47 -3.06
CA ASP A 18 -1.25 -9.22 -3.70
C ASP A 18 -0.36 -8.07 -3.19
N GLY A 19 0.48 -7.53 -4.06
CA GLY A 19 1.38 -6.44 -3.71
C GLY A 19 0.95 -5.07 -4.24
N ALA A 20 -0.36 -4.79 -4.36
CA ALA A 20 -0.87 -3.49 -4.79
C ALA A 20 -0.26 -2.29 -4.04
N ARG A 21 0.11 -2.50 -2.78
CA ARG A 21 0.75 -1.52 -1.90
C ARG A 21 2.06 -2.05 -1.28
N MET A 22 2.73 -2.99 -1.94
CA MET A 22 3.93 -3.64 -1.42
C MET A 22 5.03 -2.63 -1.06
N ALA A 23 5.21 -1.56 -1.83
CA ALA A 23 6.16 -0.48 -1.51
C ALA A 23 5.96 0.09 -0.09
N TYR A 24 4.72 0.38 0.29
CA TYR A 24 4.36 0.92 1.61
C TYR A 24 4.53 -0.14 2.70
N GLY A 25 4.22 -1.41 2.40
CA GLY A 25 4.50 -2.51 3.29
C GLY A 25 6.00 -2.63 3.59
N LEU A 26 6.84 -2.66 2.54
CA LEU A 26 8.30 -2.79 2.66
C LEU A 26 8.97 -1.58 3.31
N ALA A 27 8.39 -0.39 3.16
CA ALA A 27 8.92 0.86 3.72
C ALA A 27 8.43 1.17 5.15
N SER A 28 7.46 0.40 5.65
CA SER A 28 6.93 0.54 7.01
C SER A 28 8.01 0.31 8.06
N GLU A 29 8.01 1.09 9.14
CA GLU A 29 8.90 0.87 10.29
C GLU A 29 8.63 -0.45 11.01
N ALA A 30 7.43 -1.03 10.84
CA ALA A 30 7.04 -2.31 11.44
C ALA A 30 7.43 -3.53 10.57
N ASN A 31 7.96 -3.30 9.37
CA ASN A 31 8.24 -4.37 8.43
C ASN A 31 9.55 -5.10 8.74
N ASP A 32 9.49 -6.42 8.63
CA ASP A 32 10.60 -7.36 8.82
C ASP A 32 10.91 -8.21 7.57
N LEU A 33 10.25 -7.92 6.44
CA LEU A 33 10.41 -8.65 5.18
C LEU A 33 11.09 -7.81 4.09
N ASN A 34 11.74 -8.47 3.15
CA ASN A 34 12.24 -7.88 1.90
C ASN A 34 11.73 -8.67 0.68
N LEU A 35 12.03 -8.19 -0.53
CA LEU A 35 11.60 -8.85 -1.77
C LEU A 35 12.13 -10.29 -1.92
N GLN A 36 13.33 -10.59 -1.39
CA GLN A 36 13.88 -11.95 -1.40
C GLN A 36 13.07 -12.89 -0.50
N ASP A 37 12.54 -12.40 0.62
CA ASP A 37 11.66 -13.22 1.48
C ASP A 37 10.37 -13.59 0.75
N TYR A 38 9.75 -12.65 0.02
CA TYR A 38 8.60 -12.95 -0.84
C TYR A 38 8.96 -13.93 -1.95
N ALA A 39 10.13 -13.78 -2.58
CA ALA A 39 10.63 -14.70 -3.59
C ALA A 39 10.84 -16.13 -3.06
N ASN A 40 11.27 -16.26 -1.81
CA ASN A 40 11.53 -17.55 -1.17
C ASN A 40 10.26 -18.22 -0.61
N LEU A 41 9.28 -17.43 -0.18
CA LEU A 41 8.11 -17.93 0.58
C LEU A 41 6.84 -18.06 -0.25
N CYS A 42 6.74 -17.38 -1.39
CA CYS A 42 5.50 -17.32 -2.20
C CYS A 42 5.71 -17.97 -3.57
N ASP A 43 4.69 -18.64 -4.10
CA ASP A 43 4.71 -19.13 -5.48
C ASP A 43 4.64 -17.98 -6.48
N VAL A 44 3.81 -16.97 -6.18
CA VAL A 44 3.60 -15.77 -7.00
C VAL A 44 3.40 -14.55 -6.11
N PHE A 45 3.97 -13.42 -6.50
CA PHE A 45 3.59 -12.12 -5.95
C PHE A 45 3.67 -11.07 -7.06
N TYR A 46 3.21 -9.85 -6.82
CA TYR A 46 3.45 -8.77 -7.77
C TYR A 46 3.86 -7.48 -7.08
N LEU A 47 4.70 -6.69 -7.73
CA LEU A 47 5.04 -5.35 -7.26
C LEU A 47 4.03 -4.36 -7.82
N GLY A 48 3.31 -3.72 -6.90
CA GLY A 48 2.32 -2.70 -7.20
C GLY A 48 2.97 -1.43 -7.76
N GLY A 49 2.78 -1.10 -9.03
CA GLY A 49 3.38 0.11 -9.63
C GLY A 49 2.44 1.32 -9.56
N THR A 50 1.18 1.12 -9.95
CA THR A 50 0.19 2.20 -10.12
C THR A 50 0.00 3.05 -8.86
N LYS A 51 -0.01 2.42 -7.67
CA LYS A 51 -0.21 3.14 -6.40
C LYS A 51 1.08 3.75 -5.85
N CYS A 52 2.21 3.51 -6.52
CA CYS A 52 3.55 3.82 -6.03
C CYS A 52 4.31 4.77 -6.98
N GLY A 53 3.58 5.49 -7.87
CA GLY A 53 4.14 6.51 -8.74
C GLY A 53 4.12 6.17 -10.23
N ALA A 54 3.83 4.93 -10.61
CA ALA A 54 3.59 4.58 -12.01
C ALA A 54 2.28 5.21 -12.49
N LEU A 55 2.22 5.63 -13.76
CA LEU A 55 0.98 5.92 -14.47
C LEU A 55 0.06 4.69 -14.48
N PHE A 56 0.63 3.50 -14.71
CA PHE A 56 -0.04 2.21 -14.69
C PHE A 56 0.99 1.08 -14.78
N GLY A 57 0.62 -0.10 -14.27
CA GLY A 57 1.40 -1.33 -14.47
C GLY A 57 1.74 -2.01 -13.15
N GLU A 58 1.74 -3.34 -13.21
CA GLU A 58 2.05 -4.23 -12.10
C GLU A 58 3.10 -5.24 -12.59
N ALA A 59 4.10 -5.54 -11.78
CA ALA A 59 5.17 -6.48 -12.14
C ALA A 59 4.97 -7.81 -11.42
N VAL A 60 4.38 -8.79 -12.11
CA VAL A 60 4.16 -10.14 -11.56
C VAL A 60 5.49 -10.90 -11.54
N VAL A 61 5.80 -11.49 -10.40
CA VAL A 61 6.95 -12.37 -10.15
C VAL A 61 6.41 -13.76 -9.86
N ILE A 62 6.77 -14.73 -10.70
CA ILE A 62 6.38 -16.14 -10.58
C ILE A 62 7.63 -16.91 -10.18
N ASN A 63 7.67 -17.42 -8.95
CA ASN A 63 8.79 -18.20 -8.42
C ASN A 63 8.61 -19.69 -8.66
N ASN A 64 7.36 -20.16 -8.74
CA ASN A 64 7.04 -21.56 -9.03
C ASN A 64 7.07 -21.82 -10.55
N PRO A 65 8.04 -22.60 -11.08
CA PRO A 65 8.18 -22.84 -12.51
C PRO A 65 6.97 -23.53 -13.15
N ASP A 66 6.23 -24.34 -12.38
CA ASP A 66 5.04 -25.03 -12.87
C ASP A 66 3.90 -24.04 -13.18
N LEU A 67 3.89 -22.87 -12.52
CA LEU A 67 2.93 -21.80 -12.76
C LEU A 67 3.37 -20.83 -13.87
N ASP A 68 4.66 -20.79 -14.21
CA ASP A 68 5.18 -19.93 -15.28
C ASP A 68 4.88 -20.50 -16.68
N GLN A 69 4.72 -21.83 -16.78
CA GLN A 69 4.40 -22.49 -18.02
C GLN A 69 3.15 -21.88 -18.68
N ASP A 70 3.33 -21.38 -19.91
CA ASP A 70 2.31 -20.74 -20.73
C ASP A 70 1.62 -19.50 -20.12
N PHE A 71 2.14 -18.93 -19.02
CA PHE A 71 1.53 -17.75 -18.39
C PHE A 71 1.40 -16.56 -19.36
N ARG A 72 2.37 -16.38 -20.27
CA ARG A 72 2.29 -15.36 -21.32
C ARG A 72 1.12 -15.58 -22.30
N TYR A 73 0.75 -16.83 -22.59
CA TYR A 73 -0.44 -17.11 -23.39
C TYR A 73 -1.71 -16.75 -22.63
N ALA A 74 -1.76 -17.01 -21.31
CA ALA A 74 -2.86 -16.57 -20.46
C ALA A 74 -2.98 -15.03 -20.47
N ILE A 75 -1.88 -14.28 -20.29
CA ILE A 75 -1.87 -12.81 -20.40
C ILE A 75 -2.43 -12.36 -21.76
N LYS A 76 -2.01 -13.02 -22.86
CA LYS A 76 -2.48 -12.69 -24.21
C LYS A 76 -3.97 -12.97 -24.39
N GLN A 77 -4.44 -14.12 -23.94
CA GLN A 77 -5.84 -14.53 -24.04
C GLN A 77 -6.77 -13.58 -23.27
N HIS A 78 -6.32 -13.11 -22.10
CA HIS A 78 -7.07 -12.16 -21.27
C HIS A 78 -6.91 -10.70 -21.72
N GLY A 79 -6.25 -10.43 -22.85
CA GLY A 79 -6.09 -9.08 -23.39
C GLY A 79 -5.15 -8.17 -22.59
N ALA A 80 -4.42 -8.71 -21.61
CA ALA A 80 -3.50 -7.95 -20.76
C ALA A 80 -2.11 -7.76 -21.41
N MET A 81 -1.85 -8.41 -22.56
CA MET A 81 -0.57 -8.28 -23.26
C MET A 81 -0.53 -7.01 -24.11
N LEU A 82 0.03 -5.95 -23.55
CA LEU A 82 0.18 -4.68 -24.26
C LEU A 82 1.15 -4.79 -25.44
N ALA A 83 0.71 -4.37 -26.62
CA ALA A 83 1.56 -4.33 -27.82
C ALA A 83 2.80 -3.44 -27.64
N LYS A 84 2.68 -2.32 -26.91
CA LYS A 84 3.78 -1.41 -26.59
C LYS A 84 4.27 -1.60 -25.14
N GLY A 85 4.53 -2.84 -24.74
CA GLY A 85 4.90 -3.23 -23.36
C GLY A 85 6.12 -2.51 -22.78
N ARG A 86 6.99 -1.90 -23.62
CA ARG A 86 8.07 -1.01 -23.16
C ARG A 86 7.59 0.12 -22.24
N LEU A 87 6.35 0.58 -22.38
CA LEU A 87 5.77 1.60 -21.49
C LEU A 87 5.53 1.10 -20.07
N LEU A 88 5.34 -0.21 -19.87
CA LEU A 88 5.32 -0.82 -18.53
C LEU A 88 6.76 -0.94 -18.01
N GLY A 89 7.66 -1.50 -18.82
CA GLY A 89 9.05 -1.73 -18.44
C GLY A 89 9.80 -0.45 -18.04
N LEU A 90 9.61 0.66 -18.77
CA LEU A 90 10.23 1.95 -18.45
C LEU A 90 9.80 2.51 -17.09
N GLN A 91 8.56 2.23 -16.67
CA GLN A 91 8.07 2.72 -15.38
C GLN A 91 8.75 1.97 -14.22
N PHE A 92 8.87 0.64 -14.30
CA PHE A 92 9.60 -0.13 -13.30
C PHE A 92 11.11 0.13 -13.35
N LEU A 93 11.68 0.34 -14.54
CA LEU A 93 13.09 0.77 -14.66
C LEU A 93 13.34 2.08 -13.90
N ALA A 94 12.42 3.05 -13.99
CA ALA A 94 12.54 4.32 -13.29
C ALA A 94 12.27 4.18 -11.78
N LEU A 95 11.22 3.45 -11.39
CA LEU A 95 10.84 3.25 -9.98
C LEU A 95 11.90 2.48 -9.20
N LEU A 96 12.53 1.49 -9.82
CA LEU A 96 13.57 0.65 -9.24
C LEU A 96 14.98 1.13 -9.58
N ASN A 97 15.11 2.30 -10.24
CA ASN A 97 16.43 2.87 -10.53
C ASN A 97 17.19 3.16 -9.23
N GLY A 98 18.45 2.74 -9.15
CA GLY A 98 19.25 2.88 -7.95
C GLY A 98 18.94 1.86 -6.84
N GLU A 99 18.22 0.78 -7.16
CA GLU A 99 18.06 -0.37 -6.26
C GLU A 99 19.36 -1.20 -6.23
N ASP A 100 20.31 -0.77 -5.39
CA ASP A 100 21.57 -1.47 -5.06
C ASP A 100 21.49 -2.22 -3.71
N GLY A 101 20.27 -2.38 -3.17
CA GLY A 101 20.03 -2.93 -1.84
C GLY A 101 20.08 -1.91 -0.69
N THR A 102 20.28 -0.61 -0.98
CA THR A 102 20.31 0.45 0.05
C THR A 102 18.93 1.05 0.40
N GLY A 103 17.88 0.72 -0.35
CA GLY A 103 16.55 1.34 -0.21
C GLY A 103 16.40 2.73 -0.86
N SER A 104 17.35 3.12 -1.72
CA SER A 104 17.42 4.47 -2.31
C SER A 104 16.61 4.65 -3.62
N SER A 105 15.83 3.66 -4.04
CA SER A 105 15.02 3.79 -5.27
C SER A 105 13.76 4.64 -5.03
N PRO A 106 13.21 5.30 -6.07
CA PRO A 106 11.93 6.00 -5.97
C PRO A 106 10.79 5.14 -5.39
N TYR A 107 10.79 3.83 -5.67
CA TYR A 107 9.78 2.89 -5.16
C TYR A 107 9.68 2.91 -3.62
N TYR A 108 10.82 2.82 -2.92
CA TYR A 108 10.84 2.83 -1.45
C TYR A 108 10.81 4.23 -0.88
N THR A 109 11.58 5.16 -1.43
CA THR A 109 11.73 6.52 -0.85
C THR A 109 10.41 7.29 -0.84
N MET A 110 9.63 7.18 -1.92
CA MET A 110 8.31 7.82 -1.99
C MET A 110 7.28 7.13 -1.08
N ALA A 111 7.32 5.80 -0.99
CA ALA A 111 6.43 5.04 -0.10
C ALA A 111 6.71 5.37 1.38
N ALA A 112 7.98 5.38 1.79
CA ALA A 112 8.41 5.76 3.13
C ALA A 112 7.97 7.18 3.50
N LYS A 113 8.03 8.13 2.56
CA LYS A 113 7.52 9.49 2.78
C LYS A 113 6.02 9.47 3.05
N ALA A 114 5.25 8.75 2.23
CA ALA A 114 3.81 8.65 2.39
C ALA A 114 3.43 7.98 3.71
N ASP A 115 4.12 6.90 4.10
CA ASP A 115 3.91 6.22 5.38
C ASP A 115 4.18 7.18 6.55
N ARG A 116 5.30 7.91 6.54
CA ARG A 116 5.58 8.94 7.56
C ARG A 116 4.47 9.98 7.65
N GLN A 117 3.98 10.48 6.51
CA GLN A 117 2.87 11.44 6.50
C GLN A 117 1.57 10.83 7.06
N ALA A 118 1.26 9.57 6.76
CA ALA A 118 0.12 8.88 7.33
C ALA A 118 0.27 8.75 8.85
N MET A 119 1.45 8.39 9.35
CA MET A 119 1.72 8.31 10.79
C MET A 119 1.58 9.66 11.50
N ARG A 120 1.92 10.79 10.84
CA ARG A 120 1.64 12.13 11.37
C ARG A 120 0.14 12.39 11.54
N ILE A 121 -0.68 11.99 10.55
CA ILE A 121 -2.14 12.09 10.62
C ILE A 121 -2.69 11.21 11.75
N ARG A 122 -2.21 9.96 11.85
CA ARG A 122 -2.57 9.03 12.93
C ARG A 122 -2.31 9.66 14.30
N ALA A 123 -1.09 10.17 14.50
CA ALA A 123 -0.67 10.77 15.77
C ALA A 123 -1.53 12.00 16.16
N ALA A 124 -1.94 12.83 15.20
CA ALA A 124 -2.80 13.97 15.48
C ALA A 124 -4.21 13.56 15.96
N PHE A 125 -4.78 12.51 15.37
CA PHE A 125 -6.05 11.95 15.86
C PHE A 125 -5.89 11.28 17.23
N GLU A 126 -4.84 10.49 17.44
CA GLU A 126 -4.55 9.85 18.73
C GLU A 126 -4.34 10.87 19.85
N ALA A 127 -3.66 12.00 19.56
CA ALA A 127 -3.48 13.10 20.51
C ALA A 127 -4.80 13.76 20.94
N LYS A 128 -5.86 13.66 20.12
CA LYS A 128 -7.23 14.10 20.43
C LYS A 128 -8.07 13.02 21.12
N GLY A 129 -7.47 11.86 21.44
CA GLY A 129 -8.15 10.72 22.06
C GLY A 129 -8.96 9.86 21.08
N CYS A 130 -8.75 10.00 19.77
CA CYS A 130 -9.44 9.21 18.77
C CYS A 130 -8.88 7.78 18.75
N ALA A 131 -9.77 6.78 18.79
CA ALA A 131 -9.40 5.40 18.54
C ALA A 131 -9.19 5.12 17.05
N MET A 132 -8.44 4.08 16.73
CA MET A 132 -8.23 3.59 15.35
C MET A 132 -9.01 2.29 15.16
N LEU A 133 -9.70 2.15 14.02
CA LEU A 133 -10.43 0.93 13.68
C LEU A 133 -9.49 -0.24 13.41
N PHE A 134 -8.36 0.04 12.75
CA PHE A 134 -7.32 -0.93 12.47
C PHE A 134 -5.97 -0.35 12.87
N ASP A 135 -5.10 -1.19 13.42
CA ASP A 135 -3.70 -0.83 13.59
C ASP A 135 -2.99 -0.92 12.23
N SER A 136 -2.75 0.22 11.60
CA SER A 136 -2.10 0.29 10.29
C SER A 136 -0.77 1.02 10.40
N PRO A 137 0.37 0.32 10.20
CA PRO A 137 1.69 0.92 10.21
C PRO A 137 2.12 1.41 8.80
N THR A 138 1.16 1.78 7.94
CA THR A 138 1.41 2.13 6.52
C THR A 138 0.64 3.39 6.11
N ASN A 139 0.58 3.68 4.81
CA ASN A 139 0.01 4.89 4.21
C ASN A 139 -1.51 5.06 4.40
N GLN A 140 -2.21 4.12 5.02
CA GLN A 140 -3.65 4.20 5.26
C GLN A 140 -3.92 4.27 6.76
N GLN A 141 -4.76 5.21 7.19
CA GLN A 141 -5.11 5.38 8.60
C GLN A 141 -6.62 5.42 8.76
N PHE A 142 -7.10 4.84 9.87
CA PHE A 142 -8.52 4.51 10.04
C PHE A 142 -9.11 5.08 11.35
N PRO A 143 -9.10 6.41 11.56
CA PRO A 143 -9.64 7.00 12.78
C PRO A 143 -11.16 6.79 12.90
N ILE A 144 -11.60 6.53 14.13
CA ILE A 144 -13.02 6.45 14.51
C ILE A 144 -13.45 7.82 15.02
N LEU A 145 -14.05 8.62 14.14
CA LEU A 145 -14.42 10.00 14.43
C LEU A 145 -15.80 10.09 15.07
N PRO A 146 -15.99 10.94 16.09
CA PRO A 146 -17.31 11.45 16.42
C PRO A 146 -18.01 12.03 15.18
N ASN A 147 -19.32 11.83 15.03
CA ASN A 147 -20.06 12.24 13.83
C ASN A 147 -19.95 13.74 13.54
N ASN A 148 -19.87 14.59 14.58
CA ASN A 148 -19.65 16.03 14.42
C ASN A 148 -18.28 16.35 13.79
N TRP A 149 -17.22 15.65 14.21
CA TRP A 149 -15.88 15.79 13.61
C TRP A 149 -15.84 15.28 12.19
N TYR A 150 -16.47 14.14 11.91
CA TYR A 150 -16.62 13.61 10.56
C TYR A 150 -17.31 14.63 9.65
N ASN A 151 -18.43 15.22 10.08
CA ASN A 151 -19.16 16.21 9.29
C ASN A 151 -18.30 17.44 9.03
N ALA A 152 -17.63 17.99 10.05
CA ALA A 152 -16.78 19.17 9.91
C ALA A 152 -15.60 18.94 8.96
N LEU A 153 -14.89 17.81 9.09
CA LEU A 153 -13.77 17.48 8.20
C LEU A 153 -14.25 17.17 6.78
N SER A 154 -15.44 16.60 6.60
CA SER A 154 -16.00 16.26 5.27
C SER A 154 -16.29 17.48 4.40
N GLU A 155 -16.41 18.67 4.99
CA GLU A 155 -16.56 19.93 4.23
C GLU A 155 -15.29 20.29 3.45
N LYS A 156 -14.12 19.82 3.90
CA LYS A 156 -12.81 20.18 3.31
C LYS A 156 -12.06 18.99 2.72
N TYR A 157 -12.22 17.80 3.29
CA TYR A 157 -11.41 16.63 2.97
C TYR A 157 -12.27 15.48 2.45
N ALA A 158 -11.82 14.87 1.35
CA ALA A 158 -12.39 13.62 0.88
C ALA A 158 -11.93 12.47 1.78
N MET A 159 -12.88 11.83 2.45
CA MET A 159 -12.64 10.68 3.33
C MET A 159 -13.49 9.50 2.86
N THR A 160 -12.94 8.28 2.90
CA THR A 160 -13.73 7.07 2.59
C THR A 160 -14.41 6.56 3.85
N LEU A 161 -15.75 6.52 3.89
CA LEU A 161 -16.49 5.81 4.92
C LEU A 161 -16.08 4.33 4.92
N THR A 162 -15.59 3.84 6.07
CA THR A 162 -15.15 2.45 6.22
C THR A 162 -16.14 1.64 7.06
N ALA A 163 -16.60 2.20 8.17
CA ALA A 163 -17.58 1.55 9.05
C ALA A 163 -18.34 2.56 9.92
N LYS A 164 -19.44 2.10 10.53
CA LYS A 164 -20.18 2.78 11.59
C LYS A 164 -20.12 1.92 12.85
N PRO A 165 -19.15 2.13 13.75
CA PRO A 165 -18.99 1.31 14.96
C PRO A 165 -20.21 1.39 15.88
N ASP A 166 -20.85 2.57 15.93
CA ASP A 166 -22.08 2.83 16.67
C ASP A 166 -22.87 3.99 16.02
N ALA A 167 -23.90 4.49 16.71
CA ALA A 167 -24.76 5.57 16.22
C ALA A 167 -24.06 6.94 16.17
N GLU A 168 -23.08 7.19 17.04
CA GLU A 168 -22.44 8.50 17.25
C GLU A 168 -21.06 8.61 16.59
N HIS A 169 -20.51 7.50 16.08
CA HIS A 169 -19.18 7.46 15.48
C HIS A 169 -19.16 6.97 14.03
N THR A 170 -18.15 7.45 13.30
CA THR A 170 -17.86 7.10 11.92
C THR A 170 -16.39 6.76 11.76
N ALA A 171 -16.09 5.52 11.39
CA ALA A 171 -14.74 5.14 11.00
C ALA A 171 -14.51 5.51 9.53
N VAL A 172 -13.48 6.31 9.28
CA VAL A 172 -13.10 6.74 7.94
C VAL A 172 -11.69 6.30 7.61
N ARG A 173 -11.36 6.26 6.32
CA ARG A 173 -10.01 6.03 5.85
C ARG A 173 -9.41 7.30 5.25
N PHE A 174 -8.25 7.68 5.78
CA PHE A 174 -7.29 8.56 5.15
C PHE A 174 -6.23 7.73 4.42
N CYS A 175 -5.79 8.19 3.26
CA CYS A 175 -4.76 7.51 2.48
C CYS A 175 -3.78 8.56 1.96
N THR A 176 -2.52 8.48 2.39
CA THR A 176 -1.43 9.26 1.80
C THR A 176 -0.87 8.53 0.58
N SER A 177 -0.13 9.24 -0.25
CA SER A 177 0.49 8.69 -1.46
C SER A 177 1.86 9.32 -1.69
N TRP A 178 2.59 8.80 -2.68
CA TRP A 178 3.83 9.39 -3.18
C TRP A 178 3.73 10.88 -3.51
N ALA A 179 2.53 11.37 -3.88
CA ALA A 179 2.26 12.75 -4.27
C ALA A 179 1.74 13.63 -3.11
N THR A 180 1.50 13.06 -1.93
CA THR A 180 0.99 13.83 -0.79
C THR A 180 2.05 14.86 -0.36
N ARG A 181 1.63 16.12 -0.31
CA ARG A 181 2.52 17.25 0.00
C ARG A 181 2.50 17.52 1.50
N ASP A 182 3.58 18.10 2.00
CA ASP A 182 3.70 18.34 3.43
C ASP A 182 2.70 19.41 3.88
N GLU A 183 2.44 20.42 3.05
CA GLU A 183 1.45 21.46 3.31
C GLU A 183 0.01 20.94 3.40
N ASP A 184 -0.33 19.89 2.64
CA ASP A 184 -1.68 19.29 2.69
C ASP A 184 -1.88 18.54 4.01
N VAL A 185 -0.83 17.85 4.47
CA VAL A 185 -0.84 17.17 5.77
C VAL A 185 -0.89 18.21 6.88
N ASP A 186 -0.04 19.24 6.85
CA ASP A 186 0.02 20.28 7.87
C ASP A 186 -1.31 21.02 8.04
N ALA A 187 -2.00 21.33 6.93
CA ALA A 187 -3.33 21.92 6.96
C ALA A 187 -4.35 20.99 7.64
N LEU A 188 -4.33 19.69 7.31
CA LEU A 188 -5.19 18.69 7.97
C LEU A 188 -4.88 18.57 9.47
N LEU A 189 -3.60 18.55 9.86
CA LEU A 189 -3.24 18.46 11.29
C LEU A 189 -3.72 19.69 12.07
N ALA A 190 -3.64 20.89 11.48
CA ALA A 190 -4.14 22.12 12.08
C ALA A 190 -5.68 22.09 12.24
N ASP A 191 -6.39 21.62 11.22
CA ASP A 191 -7.84 21.43 11.31
C ASP A 191 -8.22 20.39 12.37
N ILE A 192 -7.51 19.25 12.46
CA ILE A 192 -7.71 18.23 13.50
C ILE A 192 -7.50 18.81 14.90
N ALA A 193 -6.46 19.63 15.09
CA ALA A 193 -6.17 20.26 16.37
C ALA A 193 -7.34 21.15 16.83
N SER A 194 -8.05 21.79 15.89
CA SER A 194 -9.17 22.71 16.14
C SER A 194 -10.53 22.05 16.40
N LEU A 195 -10.64 20.72 16.24
CA LEU A 195 -11.88 19.94 16.45
C LEU A 195 -12.36 19.87 17.91
#